data_AF-A0A0N4XRL2-F1
#
_entry.id   AF-A0A0N4XRL2-F1
#
_cell.length_a   1.000
_cell.length_b   1.000
_cell.length_c   1.000
_cell.angle_alpha   90.00
_cell.angle_beta   90.00
_cell.angle_gamma   90.00
#
_symmetry.space_group_name_H-M   'P 1'
#
loop_
_entity.id
_entity.type
_entity.pdbx_description
1 polymer ?
#
loop_
_entity_poly.entity_id
_entity_poly.type
_entity_poly.pdbx_seq_one_letter_code
_entity_poly.pdbx_strand_id
1 'polypeptide(L)'
;MEEVVVNGQVENVVQDCPESGVVAETRRTRTNMAADDETMAMELEEEFQRLCGREDQAESLQVCMRVGKAIRNVEVLVMAEVAKYMRCGHPGREGIEQVGREATEAAIEELALLRMKCKESTVIGKWVQVVLESLECDSRAEGVEQLAELLEIREEETLRAQLEELSELRELKSRFAAQERELQQMRRKLDSEAPEASERYQYRSPATDDNGTGGKQQTKEGRDQHR
;
A
#
# COMPACT_ATOMS: atom_id res chain seq x y z
N MET A 1 -11.70 -43.28 7.71
CA MET A 1 -12.40 -42.00 7.51
C MET A 1 -11.47 -41.17 6.65
N GLU A 2 -11.71 -41.19 5.33
CA GLU A 2 -10.93 -40.43 4.35
C GLU A 2 -11.60 -39.06 4.17
N GLU A 3 -10.86 -37.99 4.40
CA GLU A 3 -11.29 -36.63 4.10
C GLU A 3 -11.10 -36.35 2.60
N VAL A 4 -12.23 -36.24 1.90
CA VAL A 4 -12.29 -35.77 0.53
C VAL A 4 -12.22 -34.25 0.56
N VAL A 5 -11.08 -33.69 0.17
CA VAL A 5 -10.91 -32.25 -0.05
C VAL A 5 -11.50 -31.90 -1.42
N VAL A 6 -12.66 -31.24 -1.40
CA VAL A 6 -13.33 -30.71 -2.60
C VAL A 6 -12.74 -29.34 -2.93
N ASN A 7 -12.09 -29.23 -4.09
CA ASN A 7 -11.64 -27.97 -4.68
C ASN A 7 -12.84 -27.05 -4.97
N GLY A 8 -13.04 -26.04 -4.12
CA GLY A 8 -13.94 -24.92 -4.38
C GLY A 8 -13.26 -23.88 -5.26
N GLN A 9 -13.52 -23.91 -6.57
CA GLN A 9 -13.27 -22.77 -7.45
C GLN A 9 -14.28 -21.66 -7.10
N VAL A 10 -13.77 -20.55 -6.59
CA VAL A 10 -14.54 -19.30 -6.46
C VAL A 10 -14.34 -18.52 -7.74
N GLU A 11 -15.33 -18.58 -8.64
CA GLU A 11 -15.40 -17.67 -9.79
C GLU A 11 -15.78 -16.27 -9.28
N ASN A 12 -14.79 -15.38 -9.25
CA ASN A 12 -15.00 -13.95 -9.04
C ASN A 12 -15.67 -13.37 -10.29
N VAL A 13 -16.99 -13.18 -10.22
CA VAL A 13 -17.75 -12.37 -11.17
C VAL A 13 -17.36 -10.91 -10.95
N VAL A 14 -16.44 -10.43 -11.77
CA VAL A 14 -16.11 -9.01 -11.90
C VAL A 14 -17.32 -8.32 -12.52
N GLN A 15 -18.04 -7.56 -11.69
CA GLN A 15 -19.17 -6.74 -12.12
C GLN A 15 -18.62 -5.37 -12.53
N ASP A 16 -18.53 -5.14 -13.85
CA ASP A 16 -18.22 -3.85 -14.45
C ASP A 16 -19.28 -2.80 -14.05
N CYS A 17 -18.88 -1.86 -13.19
CA CYS A 17 -19.63 -0.63 -12.96
C CYS A 17 -19.24 0.41 -14.01
N PRO A 18 -20.17 0.90 -14.85
CA PRO A 18 -19.88 1.99 -15.77
C PRO A 18 -19.73 3.30 -14.98
N GLU A 19 -18.51 3.83 -14.99
CA GLU A 19 -18.15 5.15 -14.47
C GLU A 19 -19.00 6.25 -15.14
N SER A 20 -19.67 7.03 -14.31
CA SER A 20 -20.36 8.27 -14.69
C SER A 20 -19.80 9.40 -13.85
N GLY A 21 -19.36 10.48 -14.50
CA GLY A 21 -19.16 11.77 -13.85
C GLY A 21 -17.81 12.41 -14.11
N VAL A 22 -17.77 13.20 -15.18
CA VAL A 22 -16.69 14.12 -15.54
C VAL A 22 -16.49 15.14 -14.41
N VAL A 23 -15.43 14.98 -13.61
CA VAL A 23 -14.91 16.03 -12.72
C VAL A 23 -13.73 16.68 -13.41
N ALA A 24 -14.01 17.77 -14.13
CA ALA A 24 -12.99 18.74 -14.51
C ALA A 24 -12.63 19.61 -13.29
N GLU A 25 -11.46 20.26 -13.33
CA GLU A 25 -10.90 21.18 -12.31
C GLU A 25 -10.31 20.47 -11.07
N THR A 26 -9.00 20.31 -10.92
CA THR A 26 -8.04 21.40 -10.75
C THR A 26 -6.62 20.87 -11.02
N ARG A 27 -6.02 21.30 -12.13
CA ARG A 27 -4.68 20.90 -12.54
C ARG A 27 -3.76 22.12 -12.47
N ARG A 28 -3.20 22.39 -11.29
CA ARG A 28 -2.01 23.21 -11.07
C ARG A 28 -1.53 22.97 -9.63
N THR A 29 -0.20 22.94 -9.46
CA THR A 29 0.57 22.65 -8.23
C THR A 29 0.56 21.21 -7.68
N ARG A 30 1.03 20.23 -8.46
CA ARG A 30 1.44 18.91 -7.91
C ARG A 30 2.78 18.38 -8.44
N THR A 31 3.68 19.29 -8.84
CA THR A 31 5.02 18.95 -9.35
C THR A 31 6.16 19.44 -8.47
N ASN A 32 5.87 20.10 -7.33
CA ASN A 32 6.92 20.62 -6.44
C ASN A 32 7.13 19.80 -5.16
N MET A 33 6.25 18.85 -4.81
CA MET A 33 6.41 18.03 -3.60
C MET A 33 7.29 16.79 -3.80
N ALA A 34 7.48 16.33 -5.03
CA ALA A 34 8.31 15.15 -5.29
C ALA A 34 9.83 15.42 -5.11
N ALA A 35 10.26 16.68 -5.30
CA ALA A 35 11.66 17.06 -5.13
C ALA A 35 12.06 17.18 -3.64
N ASP A 36 11.13 17.60 -2.77
CA ASP A 36 11.38 17.66 -1.32
C ASP A 36 11.50 16.25 -0.71
N ASP A 37 10.71 15.28 -1.20
CA ASP A 37 10.76 13.88 -0.71
C ASP A 37 12.11 13.20 -1.01
N GLU A 38 12.69 13.38 -2.21
CA GLU A 38 14.00 12.82 -2.54
C GLU A 38 15.13 13.46 -1.71
N THR A 39 15.02 14.76 -1.44
CA THR A 39 16.01 15.48 -0.63
C THR A 39 15.94 15.05 0.84
N MET A 40 14.74 14.90 1.39
CA MET A 40 14.52 14.38 2.74
C MET A 40 14.99 12.93 2.88
N ALA A 41 14.79 12.09 1.86
CA ALA A 41 15.26 10.71 1.86
C ALA A 41 16.80 10.62 1.87
N MET A 42 17.48 11.51 1.14
CA MET A 42 18.95 11.60 1.18
C MET A 42 19.48 12.09 2.52
N GLU A 43 18.85 13.10 3.12
CA GLU A 43 19.22 13.59 4.47
C GLU A 43 18.99 12.53 5.54
N LEU A 44 17.89 11.77 5.45
CA LEU A 44 17.61 10.62 6.31
C LEU A 44 18.65 9.51 6.14
N GLU A 45 19.09 9.22 4.92
CA GLU A 45 20.13 8.22 4.66
C GLU A 45 21.50 8.68 5.19
N GLU A 46 21.86 9.96 5.06
CA GLU A 46 23.10 10.50 5.65
C GLU A 46 23.04 10.52 7.19
N GLU A 47 21.92 10.95 7.76
CA GLU A 47 21.67 10.86 9.21
C GLU A 47 21.69 9.41 9.69
N PHE A 48 21.13 8.50 8.90
CA PHE A 48 21.16 7.08 9.18
C PHE A 48 22.59 6.54 9.16
N GLN A 49 23.40 6.91 8.18
CA GLN A 49 24.83 6.56 8.12
C GLN A 49 25.64 7.18 9.26
N ARG A 50 25.28 8.39 9.71
CA ARG A 50 25.90 9.09 10.83
C ARG A 50 25.57 8.44 12.17
N LEU A 51 24.28 8.20 12.45
CA LEU A 51 23.77 7.51 13.64
C LEU A 51 24.22 6.05 13.67
N CYS A 52 24.32 5.43 12.50
CA CYS A 52 24.87 4.08 12.36
C CYS A 52 26.39 4.03 12.42
N GLY A 53 27.08 5.09 12.86
CA GLY A 53 28.45 5.10 13.37
C GLY A 53 29.45 4.22 12.60
N ARG A 54 30.33 4.84 11.81
CA ARG A 54 31.64 4.25 11.52
C ARG A 54 32.34 4.01 12.86
N GLU A 55 32.48 2.78 13.34
CA GLU A 55 33.79 2.27 13.83
C GLU A 55 33.74 0.99 14.67
N ASP A 56 32.60 0.54 15.18
CA ASP A 56 32.52 -0.82 15.67
C ASP A 56 32.17 -1.73 14.51
N GLN A 57 33.20 -2.25 13.82
CA GLN A 57 33.00 -3.43 12.98
C GLN A 57 32.41 -4.50 13.89
N ALA A 58 31.09 -4.69 13.76
CA ALA A 58 30.36 -5.75 14.44
C ALA A 58 31.19 -7.03 14.34
N GLU A 59 31.39 -7.71 15.47
CA GLU A 59 32.25 -8.88 15.57
C GLU A 59 31.97 -9.91 14.46
N SER A 60 30.71 -9.98 14.01
CA SER A 60 30.23 -10.76 12.86
C SER A 60 30.95 -10.44 11.54
N LEU A 61 31.22 -9.18 11.23
CA LEU A 61 31.98 -8.78 10.03
C LEU A 61 33.45 -9.19 10.14
N GLN A 62 34.04 -9.11 11.34
CA GLN A 62 35.40 -9.58 11.57
C GLN A 62 35.51 -11.10 11.41
N VAL A 63 34.50 -11.86 11.87
CA VAL A 63 34.39 -13.29 11.60
C VAL A 63 34.34 -13.55 10.10
N CYS A 64 33.51 -12.82 9.35
CA CYS A 64 33.43 -12.98 7.89
C CYS A 64 34.80 -12.76 7.21
N MET A 65 35.56 -11.73 7.62
CA MET A 65 36.91 -11.51 7.08
C MET A 65 37.87 -12.66 7.40
N ARG A 66 37.84 -13.18 8.63
CA ARG A 66 38.66 -14.32 9.04
C ARG A 66 38.31 -15.59 8.26
N VAL A 67 37.02 -15.85 8.05
CA VAL A 67 36.53 -16.97 7.23
C VAL A 67 36.99 -16.81 5.79
N GLY A 68 36.87 -15.64 5.18
CA GLY A 68 37.33 -15.39 3.81
C GLY A 68 38.83 -15.65 3.63
N LYS A 69 39.65 -15.26 4.62
CA LYS A 69 41.08 -15.60 4.63
C LYS A 69 41.31 -17.11 4.75
N ALA A 70 40.55 -17.79 5.61
CA ALA A 70 40.67 -19.24 5.80
C ALA A 70 40.31 -20.01 4.52
N ILE A 71 39.23 -19.63 3.82
CA ILE A 71 38.83 -20.25 2.54
C ILE A 71 39.99 -20.17 1.52
N ARG A 72 40.58 -18.98 1.34
CA ARG A 72 41.71 -18.79 0.42
C ARG A 72 42.95 -19.58 0.84
N ASN A 73 43.22 -19.68 2.15
CA ASN A 73 44.32 -20.50 2.64
C ASN A 73 44.10 -21.99 2.33
N VAL A 74 42.86 -22.48 2.42
CA VAL A 74 42.52 -23.86 2.05
C VAL A 74 42.76 -24.11 0.57
N GLU A 75 42.36 -23.19 -0.32
CA GLU A 75 42.66 -23.26 -1.75
C GLU A 75 44.17 -23.44 -1.97
N VAL A 76 45.00 -22.58 -1.38
CA VAL A 76 46.47 -22.66 -1.49
C VAL A 76 47.02 -24.01 -1.02
N LEU A 77 46.50 -24.53 0.10
CA LEU A 77 46.91 -25.84 0.62
C LEU A 77 46.51 -26.99 -0.32
N VAL A 78 45.31 -26.93 -0.91
CA VAL A 78 44.85 -27.91 -1.90
C VAL A 78 45.75 -27.88 -3.13
N MET A 79 46.04 -26.69 -3.69
CA MET A 79 46.93 -26.55 -4.84
C MET A 79 48.35 -27.08 -4.56
N ALA A 80 48.88 -26.80 -3.36
CA ALA A 80 50.18 -27.31 -2.95
C ALA A 80 50.21 -28.85 -2.85
N GLU A 81 49.17 -29.46 -2.27
CA GLU A 81 49.11 -30.93 -2.13
C GLU A 81 48.90 -31.61 -3.49
N VAL A 82 48.11 -31.02 -4.39
CA VAL A 82 47.97 -31.52 -5.78
C VAL A 82 49.31 -31.45 -6.52
N ALA A 83 50.03 -30.33 -6.42
CA ALA A 83 51.33 -30.16 -7.06
C ALA A 83 52.40 -31.14 -6.54
N LYS A 84 52.28 -31.55 -5.27
CA LYS A 84 53.18 -32.54 -4.64
C LYS A 84 53.02 -33.95 -5.23
N TYR A 85 51.80 -34.37 -5.59
CA TYR A 85 51.57 -35.73 -6.12
C TYR A 85 51.40 -35.81 -7.63
N MET A 86 51.09 -34.69 -8.30
CA MET A 86 50.76 -34.67 -9.72
C MET A 86 51.70 -33.75 -10.50
N ARG A 87 52.32 -34.30 -11.55
CA ARG A 87 53.20 -33.51 -12.43
C ARG A 87 52.41 -32.51 -13.26
N CYS A 88 53.06 -31.41 -13.66
CA CYS A 88 52.55 -30.51 -14.68
C CYS A 88 52.20 -31.27 -15.96
N GLY A 89 51.01 -31.02 -16.52
CA GLY A 89 50.52 -31.67 -17.74
C GLY A 89 49.74 -32.96 -17.53
N HIS A 90 49.56 -33.44 -16.29
CA HIS A 90 48.65 -34.55 -16.03
C HIS A 90 47.19 -34.08 -16.18
N PRO A 91 46.34 -34.75 -16.98
CA PRO A 91 44.97 -34.28 -17.26
C PRO A 91 44.11 -34.18 -15.99
N GLY A 92 44.29 -35.11 -15.04
CA GLY A 92 43.61 -35.05 -13.75
C GLY A 92 44.03 -33.90 -12.83
N ARG A 93 45.22 -33.30 -13.04
CA ARG A 93 45.70 -32.20 -12.20
C ARG A 93 44.87 -30.94 -12.46
N GLU A 94 44.75 -30.56 -13.73
CA GLU A 94 44.01 -29.37 -14.13
C GLU A 94 42.54 -29.45 -13.71
N GLY A 95 41.91 -30.62 -13.83
CA GLY A 95 40.55 -30.83 -13.36
C GLY A 95 40.38 -30.62 -11.86
N ILE A 96 41.29 -31.16 -11.03
CA ILE A 96 41.22 -30.98 -9.56
C ILE A 96 41.45 -29.52 -9.18
N GLU A 97 42.46 -28.86 -9.78
CA GLU A 97 42.71 -27.45 -9.52
C GLU A 97 41.54 -26.57 -9.97
N GLN A 98 40.90 -26.89 -11.10
CA GLN A 98 39.72 -26.17 -11.57
C GLN A 98 38.56 -26.30 -10.60
N VAL A 99 38.23 -27.52 -10.15
CA VAL A 99 37.18 -27.75 -9.15
C VAL A 99 37.52 -27.04 -7.84
N GLY A 100 38.79 -27.01 -7.42
CA GLY A 100 39.24 -26.29 -6.23
C GLY A 100 39.03 -24.78 -6.31
N ARG A 101 39.29 -24.18 -7.49
CA ARG A 101 39.01 -22.76 -7.76
C ARG A 101 37.52 -22.48 -7.75
N GLU A 102 36.72 -23.25 -8.48
CA GLU A 102 35.26 -23.10 -8.54
C GLU A 102 34.61 -23.22 -7.16
N ALA A 103 35.04 -24.19 -6.36
CA ALA A 103 34.56 -24.36 -4.98
C ALA A 103 34.95 -23.17 -4.09
N THR A 104 36.15 -22.62 -4.27
CA THR A 104 36.62 -21.44 -3.53
C THR A 104 35.84 -20.20 -3.92
N GLU A 105 35.61 -19.99 -5.22
CA GLU A 105 34.80 -18.88 -5.74
C GLU A 105 33.37 -18.94 -5.19
N ALA A 106 32.71 -20.10 -5.29
CA ALA A 106 31.37 -20.30 -4.73
C ALA A 106 31.32 -20.02 -3.22
N ALA A 107 32.31 -20.49 -2.45
CA ALA A 107 32.37 -20.23 -1.01
C ALA A 107 32.58 -18.74 -0.67
N ILE A 108 33.34 -18.00 -1.50
CA ILE A 108 33.53 -16.55 -1.34
C ILE A 108 32.26 -15.78 -1.69
N GLU A 109 31.49 -16.23 -2.69
CA GLU A 109 30.19 -15.65 -3.04
C GLU A 109 29.18 -15.81 -1.90
N GLU A 110 29.04 -17.00 -1.33
CA GLU A 110 28.19 -17.25 -0.16
C GLU A 110 28.62 -16.41 1.05
N LEU A 111 29.93 -16.28 1.27
CA LEU A 111 30.46 -15.40 2.32
C LEU A 111 30.13 -13.93 2.08
N ALA A 112 30.08 -13.48 0.83
CA ALA A 112 29.68 -12.12 0.48
C ALA A 112 28.18 -11.87 0.82
N LEU A 113 27.31 -12.85 0.54
CA LEU A 113 25.90 -12.80 0.93
C LEU A 113 25.75 -12.74 2.45
N LEU A 114 26.47 -13.60 3.19
CA LEU A 114 26.46 -13.58 4.65
C LEU A 114 26.93 -12.23 5.20
N ARG A 115 27.99 -11.65 4.62
CA ARG A 115 28.49 -10.34 5.02
C ARG A 115 27.44 -9.24 4.85
N MET A 116 26.64 -9.29 3.78
CA MET A 116 25.53 -8.36 3.58
C MET A 116 24.46 -8.53 4.68
N LYS A 117 24.10 -9.78 5.01
CA LYS A 117 23.18 -10.06 6.13
C LYS A 117 23.70 -9.56 7.48
N CYS A 118 24.98 -9.70 7.76
CA CYS A 118 25.58 -9.14 8.97
C CYS A 118 25.46 -7.61 9.04
N LYS A 119 25.58 -6.90 7.91
CA LYS A 119 25.36 -5.44 7.86
C LYS A 119 23.90 -5.09 8.10
N GLU A 120 22.97 -5.78 7.44
CA GLU A 120 21.52 -5.60 7.64
C GLU A 120 21.14 -5.81 9.12
N SER A 121 21.63 -6.88 9.76
CA SER A 121 21.38 -7.13 11.19
C SER A 121 21.95 -6.05 12.09
N THR A 122 23.10 -5.46 11.75
CA THR A 122 23.69 -4.34 12.51
C THR A 122 22.79 -3.11 12.43
N VAL A 123 22.30 -2.80 11.24
CA VAL A 123 21.32 -1.72 11.00
C VAL A 123 20.05 -1.93 11.82
N ILE A 124 19.47 -3.13 11.76
CA ILE A 124 18.27 -3.47 12.53
C ILE A 124 18.53 -3.34 14.04
N GLY A 125 19.67 -3.81 14.53
CA GLY A 125 20.04 -3.69 15.95
C GLY A 125 20.08 -2.23 16.42
N LYS A 126 20.62 -1.31 15.60
CA LYS A 126 20.64 0.12 15.91
C LYS A 126 19.26 0.76 15.87
N TRP A 127 18.43 0.41 14.89
CA TRP A 127 17.03 0.86 14.86
C TRP A 127 16.26 0.41 16.09
N VAL A 128 16.43 -0.86 16.50
CA VAL A 128 15.81 -1.37 17.74
C VAL A 128 16.27 -0.54 18.93
N GLN A 129 17.57 -0.24 19.04
CA GLN A 129 18.09 0.60 20.12
C GLN A 129 17.45 2.00 20.13
N VAL A 130 17.37 2.67 18.97
CA VAL A 130 16.73 3.99 18.84
C VAL A 130 15.25 3.94 19.25
N VAL A 131 14.53 2.89 18.86
CA VAL A 131 13.12 2.71 19.26
C VAL A 131 13.00 2.52 20.76
N LEU A 132 13.84 1.68 21.38
CA LEU A 132 13.83 1.49 22.83
C LEU A 132 14.16 2.78 23.58
N GLU A 133 15.17 3.54 23.14
CA GLU A 133 15.51 4.84 23.73
C GLU A 133 14.36 5.85 23.59
N SER A 134 13.67 5.86 22.45
CA SER A 134 12.52 6.76 22.22
C SER A 134 11.31 6.43 23.09
N LEU A 135 11.18 5.16 23.49
CA LEU A 135 10.14 4.67 24.39
C LEU A 135 10.57 4.70 25.86
N GLU A 136 11.81 5.11 26.14
CA GLU A 136 12.44 5.08 27.47
C GLU A 136 12.47 3.67 28.10
N CYS A 137 12.57 2.62 27.28
CA CYS A 137 12.63 1.24 27.77
C CYS A 137 14.06 0.83 28.11
N ASP A 138 14.24 0.20 29.28
CA ASP A 138 15.54 -0.34 29.70
C ASP A 138 15.83 -1.71 29.09
N SER A 139 14.79 -2.37 28.55
CA SER A 139 14.93 -3.69 27.96
C SER A 139 14.10 -3.88 26.70
N ARG A 140 14.52 -4.83 25.86
CA ARG A 140 13.79 -5.20 24.65
C ARG A 140 12.40 -5.81 24.95
N ALA A 141 12.27 -6.55 26.05
CA ALA A 141 10.99 -7.16 26.43
C ALA A 141 9.97 -6.07 26.79
N GLU A 142 10.37 -5.14 27.64
CA GLU A 142 9.58 -3.95 28.00
C GLU A 142 9.19 -3.14 26.77
N GLY A 143 10.13 -2.87 25.86
CA GLY A 143 9.79 -2.14 24.63
C GLY A 143 8.82 -2.87 23.70
N VAL A 144 8.85 -4.21 23.68
CA VAL A 144 7.85 -4.99 22.93
C VAL A 144 6.48 -4.92 23.62
N GLU A 145 6.43 -4.98 24.95
CA GLU A 145 5.19 -4.82 25.71
C GLU A 145 4.58 -3.43 25.51
N GLN A 146 5.39 -2.37 25.60
CA GLN A 146 4.95 -0.99 25.39
C GLN A 146 4.50 -0.73 23.94
N LEU A 147 5.20 -1.30 22.95
CA LEU A 147 4.75 -1.23 21.55
C LEU A 147 3.41 -1.96 21.34
N ALA A 148 3.19 -3.09 22.01
CA ALA A 148 1.91 -3.80 21.94
C ALA A 148 0.77 -2.95 22.53
N GLU A 149 0.99 -2.32 23.69
CA GLU A 149 0.01 -1.41 24.30
C GLU A 149 -0.31 -0.21 23.38
N LEU A 150 0.71 0.41 22.77
CA LEU A 150 0.51 1.51 21.82
C LEU A 150 -0.30 1.07 20.58
N LEU A 151 -0.10 -0.16 20.10
CA LEU A 151 -0.88 -0.72 18.99
C LEU A 151 -2.34 -0.95 19.39
N GLU A 152 -2.59 -1.49 20.59
CA GLU A 152 -3.95 -1.67 21.13
C GLU A 152 -4.69 -0.33 21.24
N ILE A 153 -4.05 0.70 21.81
CA ILE A 153 -4.63 2.06 21.92
C ILE A 153 -5.00 2.60 20.53
N ARG A 154 -4.10 2.45 19.55
CA ARG A 154 -4.36 2.91 18.17
C ARG A 154 -5.55 2.18 17.52
N GLU A 155 -5.68 0.88 17.75
CA GLU A 155 -6.82 0.09 17.27
C GLU A 155 -8.13 0.54 17.91
N GLU A 156 -8.13 0.78 19.23
CA GLU A 156 -9.28 1.30 19.96
C GLU A 156 -9.72 2.69 19.44
N GLU A 157 -8.77 3.60 19.21
CA GLU A 157 -9.04 4.92 18.65
C GLU A 157 -9.63 4.84 17.25
N THR A 158 -9.09 3.94 16.42
CA THR A 158 -9.59 3.70 15.06
C THR A 158 -11.03 3.18 15.11
N LEU A 159 -11.33 2.22 15.99
CA LEU A 159 -12.69 1.70 16.18
C LEU A 159 -13.64 2.78 16.72
N ARG A 160 -13.18 3.62 17.65
CA ARG A 160 -13.98 4.74 18.18
C ARG A 160 -14.36 5.72 17.07
N ALA A 161 -13.41 6.11 16.23
CA ALA A 161 -13.66 6.99 15.09
C ALA A 161 -14.68 6.39 14.11
N GLN A 162 -14.56 5.09 13.79
CA GLN A 162 -15.53 4.40 12.94
C GLN A 162 -16.93 4.33 13.55
N LEU A 163 -17.03 4.12 14.86
CA LEU A 163 -18.31 4.10 15.56
C LEU A 163 -18.99 5.47 15.59
N GLU A 164 -18.21 6.54 15.75
CA GLU A 164 -18.69 7.91 15.67
C GLU A 164 -19.25 8.22 14.28
N GLU A 165 -18.50 7.89 13.22
CA GLU A 165 -18.96 8.05 11.83
C GLU A 165 -20.26 7.26 11.56
N LEU A 166 -20.34 6.01 12.03
CA LEU A 166 -21.56 5.20 11.90
C LEU A 166 -22.75 5.81 12.67
N SER A 167 -22.49 6.47 13.80
CA SER A 167 -23.53 7.14 14.58
C SER A 167 -24.09 8.37 13.83
N GLU A 168 -23.20 9.17 13.24
CA GLU A 168 -23.59 10.34 12.42
C GLU A 168 -24.39 9.91 11.18
N LEU A 169 -23.96 8.84 10.49
CA LEU A 169 -24.67 8.29 9.35
C LEU A 169 -26.08 7.79 9.72
N ARG A 170 -26.26 7.21 10.92
CA ARG A 170 -27.58 6.78 11.41
C ARG A 170 -28.48 7.97 11.73
N GLU A 171 -27.93 9.03 12.33
CA GLU A 171 -28.68 10.26 12.57
C GLU A 171 -29.13 10.92 11.26
N LEU A 172 -28.20 11.04 10.31
CA LEU A 172 -28.47 11.60 9.00
C LEU A 172 -29.56 10.80 8.27
N LYS A 173 -29.44 9.47 8.26
CA LYS A 173 -30.48 8.57 7.72
C LYS A 173 -31.84 8.78 8.39
N SER A 174 -31.86 8.99 9.71
CA SER A 174 -33.10 9.23 10.46
C SER A 174 -33.75 10.57 10.11
N ARG A 175 -32.95 11.62 9.90
CA ARG A 175 -33.41 12.94 9.44
C ARG A 175 -33.97 12.85 8.02
N PHE A 176 -33.29 12.18 7.10
CA PHE A 176 -33.80 11.94 5.74
C PHE A 176 -35.13 11.18 5.76
N ALA A 177 -35.23 10.12 6.56
CA ALA A 177 -36.48 9.36 6.68
C ALA A 177 -37.63 10.18 7.29
N ALA A 178 -37.34 11.18 8.13
CA ALA A 178 -38.34 12.11 8.64
C ALA A 178 -38.81 13.10 7.57
N GLN A 179 -37.86 13.70 6.83
CA GLN A 179 -38.16 14.61 5.72
C GLN A 179 -38.96 13.91 4.61
N GLU A 180 -38.62 12.66 4.28
CA GLU A 180 -39.35 11.88 3.29
C GLU A 180 -40.81 11.66 3.71
N ARG A 181 -41.06 11.33 4.98
CA ARG A 181 -42.42 11.20 5.52
C ARG A 181 -43.21 12.51 5.44
N GLU A 182 -42.58 13.63 5.76
CA GLU A 182 -43.20 14.96 5.67
C GLU A 182 -43.57 15.30 4.21
N LEU A 183 -42.65 15.05 3.25
CA LEU A 183 -42.93 15.21 1.82
C LEU A 183 -44.07 14.31 1.35
N GLN A 184 -44.13 13.06 1.80
CA GLN A 184 -45.25 12.15 1.48
C GLN A 184 -46.58 12.66 2.05
N GLN A 185 -46.59 13.22 3.26
CA GLN A 185 -47.79 13.82 3.83
C GLN A 185 -48.26 15.04 3.03
N MET A 186 -47.35 15.90 2.61
CA MET A 186 -47.66 17.07 1.78
C MET A 186 -48.22 16.66 0.41
N ARG A 187 -47.63 15.64 -0.23
CA ARG A 187 -48.15 15.07 -1.49
C ARG A 187 -49.59 14.56 -1.32
N ARG A 188 -49.85 13.78 -0.26
CA ARG A 188 -51.21 13.28 0.04
C ARG A 188 -52.21 14.41 0.25
N LYS A 189 -51.84 15.49 0.95
CA LYS A 189 -52.69 16.67 1.14
C LYS A 189 -53.03 17.33 -0.20
N LEU A 190 -52.02 17.58 -1.04
CA LEU A 190 -52.21 18.14 -2.38
C LEU A 190 -53.13 17.25 -3.23
N ASP A 191 -52.93 15.93 -3.19
CA ASP A 191 -53.78 14.97 -3.93
C ASP A 191 -55.22 14.96 -3.42
N SER A 192 -55.45 15.20 -2.12
CA SER A 192 -56.80 15.29 -1.53
C SER A 192 -57.51 16.63 -1.77
N GLU A 193 -56.77 17.72 -2.01
CA GLU A 193 -57.31 19.07 -2.29
C GLU A 193 -57.55 19.30 -3.80
N ALA A 194 -56.84 18.56 -4.67
CA ALA A 194 -56.99 18.64 -6.13
C ALA A 194 -58.39 18.29 -6.71
N PRO A 195 -59.23 17.39 -6.14
CA PRO A 195 -60.53 17.04 -6.70
C PRO A 195 -61.52 18.23 -6.74
N GLU A 196 -61.47 19.13 -5.74
CA GLU A 196 -62.41 20.25 -5.65
C GLU A 196 -62.11 21.37 -6.66
N ALA A 197 -60.86 21.50 -7.09
CA ALA A 197 -60.50 22.42 -8.17
C ALA A 197 -60.96 21.89 -9.54
N SER A 198 -60.90 20.57 -9.77
CA SER A 198 -61.27 19.96 -11.05
C SER A 198 -62.79 19.98 -11.30
N GLU A 199 -63.64 19.90 -10.26
CA GLU A 199 -65.09 20.05 -10.42
C GLU A 199 -65.52 21.50 -10.72
N ARG A 200 -64.77 22.50 -10.22
CA ARG A 200 -65.04 23.93 -10.55
C ARG A 200 -64.70 24.32 -11.99
N TYR A 201 -63.86 23.54 -12.68
CA TYR A 201 -63.56 23.78 -14.11
C TYR A 201 -64.40 22.94 -15.08
N GLN A 202 -65.19 21.95 -14.62
CA GLN A 202 -66.10 21.20 -15.49
C GLN A 202 -67.44 21.91 -15.80
N TYR A 203 -67.76 23.05 -15.16
CA TYR A 203 -69.00 23.81 -15.44
C TYR A 203 -68.81 25.12 -16.22
N ARG A 204 -67.62 25.36 -16.79
CA ARG A 204 -67.41 26.50 -17.69
C ARG A 204 -66.74 26.05 -18.97
N SER A 205 -67.51 25.39 -19.83
CA SER A 205 -67.33 25.47 -21.28
C SER A 205 -67.95 26.77 -21.77
N PRO A 206 -67.20 27.87 -21.96
CA PRO A 206 -67.56 28.82 -22.98
C PRO A 206 -67.30 28.14 -24.33
N ALA A 207 -68.37 28.00 -25.11
CA ALA A 207 -68.25 27.85 -26.55
C ALA A 207 -67.43 29.02 -27.13
N THR A 208 -66.99 28.83 -28.38
CA THR A 208 -66.21 29.74 -29.24
C THR A 208 -64.68 29.54 -29.16
N ASP A 209 -63.92 29.50 -30.23
CA ASP A 209 -64.23 29.48 -31.67
C ASP A 209 -63.00 28.93 -32.40
N ASP A 210 -63.28 28.40 -33.58
CA ASP A 210 -62.35 28.07 -34.64
C ASP A 210 -61.54 29.32 -35.10
N ASN A 211 -60.24 29.35 -34.81
CA ASN A 211 -59.20 30.13 -35.52
C ASN A 211 -57.87 29.81 -34.82
N GLY A 212 -56.84 29.25 -35.43
CA GLY A 212 -56.28 29.61 -36.73
C GLY A 212 -54.79 29.87 -36.50
N THR A 213 -53.96 29.10 -37.20
CA THR A 213 -52.68 29.56 -37.78
C THR A 213 -51.48 29.86 -36.85
N GLY A 214 -50.48 28.97 -36.94
CA GLY A 214 -49.12 29.37 -37.34
C GLY A 214 -48.15 29.80 -36.23
N GLY A 215 -47.07 29.01 -36.07
CA GLY A 215 -45.91 29.45 -35.28
C GLY A 215 -44.80 28.40 -35.18
N LYS A 216 -44.08 28.16 -36.29
CA LYS A 216 -42.76 27.52 -36.27
C LYS A 216 -41.74 28.47 -35.61
N GLN A 217 -40.94 27.97 -34.67
CA GLN A 217 -39.59 28.45 -34.29
C GLN A 217 -38.99 27.33 -33.42
N GLN A 218 -38.16 26.41 -33.92
CA GLN A 218 -36.76 26.58 -34.31
C GLN A 218 -35.97 27.48 -33.35
N THR A 219 -35.19 26.86 -32.47
CA THR A 219 -33.84 27.26 -31.97
C THR A 219 -33.50 26.35 -30.78
N LYS A 220 -32.28 25.89 -30.53
CA LYS A 220 -31.06 25.73 -31.33
C LYS A 220 -30.20 24.80 -30.47
N GLU A 221 -29.54 23.84 -31.12
CA GLU A 221 -28.38 23.14 -30.56
C GLU A 221 -27.30 24.15 -30.15
N GLY A 222 -26.68 23.90 -28.99
CA GLY A 222 -25.31 24.26 -28.65
C GLY A 222 -24.91 23.27 -27.55
N ARG A 223 -24.00 22.30 -27.71
CA ARG A 223 -22.73 22.21 -28.44
C ARG A 223 -21.77 23.34 -28.10
N ASP A 224 -21.15 23.20 -26.93
CA ASP A 224 -19.78 23.62 -26.59
C ASP A 224 -19.30 22.51 -25.62
N GLN A 225 -18.32 21.63 -25.88
CA GLN A 225 -16.95 21.75 -26.41
C GLN A 225 -16.09 22.80 -25.72
N HIS A 226 -15.55 22.46 -24.56
CA HIS A 226 -14.27 22.96 -24.03
C HIS A 226 -13.80 22.01 -22.90
N ARG A 227 -12.52 21.75 -22.66
CA ARG A 227 -11.27 21.63 -23.45
C ARG A 227 -10.30 20.95 -22.50
#